data_AF-A0A6L5XH38-F1
#
_entry.id   AF-A0A6L5XH38-F1
#
_cell.length_a   1.000
_cell.length_b   1.000
_cell.length_c   1.000
_cell.angle_alpha   90.00
_cell.angle_beta   90.00
_cell.angle_gamma   90.00
#
_symmetry.space_group_name_H-M   'P 1'
#
loop_
_entity.id
_entity.type
_entity.pdbx_description
1 polymer ?
#
loop_
_entity_poly.entity_id
_entity_poly.type
_entity_poly.pdbx_seq_one_letter_code
_entity_poly.pdbx_strand_id
1 'polypeptide(L)'
;MTCRSAELLSRYVERILDALPDGVFISDVSGTALYINRMYEQLTGLKQESVQGRNVRSLVEEGVFDHILNPEIVRTGKPATHVQQLKNGKKLVLSGFPVFDEGGSIRLVVTFARDITLLANLQEQVAGQCRLIDQINDQLAHMAHESRPQEPVYASPVMAETVSLLRRFAATDATVLILGETGAGKDVFARLTHSLSRRNDKIMLKVDCGGISETLTESELFGYLPGAFTGASSKGKAGYFEIADGSTIFLDEVGELPLSMQTRLLRVLQDGEIMRVGSSSPRKVDVRVIAATNRNLAESVEAGTFRRDLYYRLNVATLRIPPLRERPEDVRPLAEHFLHQYTAKYRKVLAFMGVTLDMMSAYAWPGNVRELQNLVHSLVITLNGPLISPRDLPAQISGVNRDISSYSEEILAARRPLKEIMAEMERDFLLKAIEAHGSVQKVAELFQVNRSTIFRKLQSGRQA
;
A
#
# COMPACT_ATOMS: atom_id res chain seq x y z
N MET A 1 21.95 -64.54 36.92
CA MET A 1 21.14 -63.34 37.26
C MET A 1 20.07 -63.02 36.21
N THR A 2 20.26 -63.40 34.95
CA THR A 2 19.36 -63.13 33.80
C THR A 2 17.98 -63.81 33.84
N CYS A 3 17.83 -64.98 34.48
CA CYS A 3 16.53 -65.67 34.55
C CYS A 3 15.53 -65.00 35.51
N ARG A 4 16.02 -64.47 36.65
CA ARG A 4 15.17 -63.78 37.65
C ARG A 4 14.59 -62.45 37.16
N SER A 5 15.30 -61.73 36.28
CA SER A 5 14.83 -60.47 35.73
C SER A 5 13.75 -60.65 34.66
N ALA A 6 13.87 -61.69 33.82
CA ALA A 6 12.86 -62.02 32.81
C ALA A 6 11.55 -62.52 33.43
N GLU A 7 11.64 -63.34 34.49
CA GLU A 7 10.46 -63.78 35.28
C GLU A 7 9.79 -62.64 36.05
N LEU A 8 10.54 -61.61 36.46
CA LEU A 8 9.97 -60.44 37.10
C LEU A 8 9.20 -59.59 36.10
N LEU A 9 9.79 -59.31 34.92
CA LEU A 9 9.15 -58.51 33.88
C LEU A 9 7.92 -59.20 33.29
N SER A 10 7.97 -60.52 33.06
CA SER A 10 6.85 -61.29 32.51
C SER A 10 5.58 -61.21 33.37
N ARG A 11 5.73 -61.13 34.71
CA ARG A 11 4.60 -60.99 35.66
C ARG A 11 3.93 -59.61 35.63
N TYR A 12 4.58 -58.59 35.08
CA TYR A 12 4.07 -57.22 35.08
C TYR A 12 3.90 -56.62 33.68
N VAL A 13 4.04 -57.39 32.60
CA VAL A 13 3.97 -56.90 31.21
C VAL A 13 2.69 -56.10 30.96
N GLU A 14 1.53 -56.60 31.36
CA GLU A 14 0.25 -55.90 31.14
C GLU A 14 0.23 -54.53 31.86
N ARG A 15 0.72 -54.47 33.11
CA ARG A 15 0.81 -53.20 33.86
C ARG A 15 1.80 -52.22 33.24
N ILE A 16 2.86 -52.72 32.61
CA ILE A 16 3.84 -51.90 31.89
C ILE A 16 3.20 -51.33 30.62
N LEU A 17 2.43 -52.15 29.88
CA LEU A 17 1.72 -51.71 28.69
C LEU A 17 0.61 -50.70 29.02
N ASP A 18 -0.06 -50.83 30.16
CA ASP A 18 -1.03 -49.85 30.65
C ASP A 18 -0.43 -48.52 31.11
N ALA A 19 0.86 -48.50 31.47
CA ALA A 19 1.57 -47.28 31.82
C ALA A 19 1.99 -46.45 30.58
N LEU A 20 1.85 -47.01 29.37
CA LEU A 20 2.21 -46.30 28.15
C LEU A 20 1.16 -45.22 27.81
N PRO A 21 1.61 -44.03 27.36
CA PRO A 21 0.72 -42.94 26.97
C PRO A 21 0.00 -43.20 25.64
N ASP A 22 0.47 -44.19 24.87
CA ASP A 22 -0.13 -44.60 23.60
C ASP A 22 -1.07 -45.81 23.83
N GLY A 23 -2.14 -45.89 23.04
CA GLY A 23 -2.97 -47.09 22.98
C GLY A 23 -2.15 -48.23 22.37
N VAL A 24 -2.20 -49.42 22.94
CA VAL A 24 -1.51 -50.61 22.46
C VAL A 24 -2.51 -51.67 22.06
N PHE A 25 -2.33 -52.24 20.88
CA PHE A 25 -3.08 -53.37 20.36
C PHE A 25 -2.13 -54.46 19.86
N ILE A 26 -2.24 -55.68 20.38
CA ILE A 26 -1.38 -56.81 20.02
C ILE A 26 -2.23 -57.87 19.33
N SER A 27 -1.74 -58.35 18.18
CA SER A 27 -2.36 -59.45 17.42
C SER A 27 -1.33 -60.49 17.01
N ASP A 28 -1.80 -61.70 16.74
CA ASP A 28 -0.99 -62.74 16.09
C ASP A 28 -0.91 -62.53 14.57
N VAL A 29 -0.15 -63.40 13.89
CA VAL A 29 0.00 -63.40 12.43
C VAL A 29 -1.29 -63.68 11.65
N SER A 30 -2.28 -64.33 12.28
CA SER A 30 -3.59 -64.58 11.67
C SER A 30 -4.53 -63.38 11.80
N GLY A 31 -4.12 -62.36 12.57
CA GLY A 31 -4.93 -61.20 12.89
C GLY A 31 -5.85 -61.43 14.09
N THR A 32 -5.62 -62.46 14.90
CA THR A 32 -6.39 -62.66 16.14
C THR A 32 -5.87 -61.71 17.22
N ALA A 33 -6.77 -60.93 17.82
CA ALA A 33 -6.44 -59.96 18.86
C ALA A 33 -6.09 -60.69 20.17
N LEU A 34 -4.93 -60.39 20.72
CA LEU A 34 -4.41 -61.01 21.93
C LEU A 34 -4.55 -60.11 23.15
N TYR A 35 -4.30 -58.81 22.97
CA TYR A 35 -4.29 -57.85 24.07
C TYR A 35 -4.54 -56.42 23.57
N ILE A 36 -5.24 -55.63 24.38
CA ILE A 36 -5.29 -54.17 24.27
C ILE A 36 -5.05 -53.55 25.63
N ASN A 37 -4.35 -52.41 25.70
CA ASN A 37 -4.15 -51.70 26.96
C ASN A 37 -5.30 -50.74 27.26
N ARG A 38 -5.36 -50.25 28.50
CA ARG A 38 -6.38 -49.30 28.97
C ARG A 38 -6.44 -48.01 28.15
N MET A 39 -5.30 -47.52 27.65
CA MET A 39 -5.28 -46.33 26.79
C MET A 39 -6.00 -46.59 25.47
N TYR A 40 -5.82 -47.78 24.87
CA TYR A 40 -6.53 -48.16 23.64
C TYR A 40 -8.05 -48.24 23.87
N GLU A 41 -8.47 -48.74 25.04
CA GLU A 41 -9.89 -48.74 25.43
C GLU A 41 -10.46 -47.31 25.54
N GLN A 42 -9.69 -46.38 26.12
CA GLN A 42 -10.11 -44.98 26.25
C GLN A 42 -10.18 -44.25 24.91
N LEU A 43 -9.27 -44.57 23.99
CA LEU A 43 -9.23 -43.96 22.65
C LEU A 43 -10.37 -44.45 21.76
N THR A 44 -10.67 -45.76 21.81
CA THR A 44 -11.59 -46.42 20.87
C THR A 44 -12.97 -46.77 21.46
N GLY A 45 -13.09 -46.84 22.79
CA GLY A 45 -14.30 -47.27 23.50
C GLY A 45 -14.47 -48.79 23.61
N LEU A 46 -13.53 -49.58 23.06
CA LEU A 46 -13.56 -51.04 23.12
C LEU A 46 -13.04 -51.56 24.46
N LYS A 47 -13.59 -52.68 24.94
CA LYS A 47 -13.08 -53.37 26.13
C LYS A 47 -12.24 -54.59 25.74
N GLN A 48 -11.18 -54.88 26.48
CA GLN A 48 -10.28 -56.01 26.22
C GLN A 48 -11.07 -57.32 26.14
N GLU A 49 -11.97 -57.56 27.08
CA GLU A 49 -12.85 -58.74 27.14
C GLU A 49 -13.69 -58.95 25.88
N SER A 50 -14.05 -57.87 25.16
CA SER A 50 -14.90 -57.92 23.97
C SER A 50 -14.12 -58.12 22.66
N VAL A 51 -12.80 -57.93 22.70
CA VAL A 51 -11.92 -57.92 21.53
C VAL A 51 -10.99 -59.14 21.56
N GLN A 52 -10.59 -59.61 22.74
CA GLN A 52 -9.68 -60.74 22.89
C GLN A 52 -10.21 -62.01 22.22
N GLY A 53 -9.37 -62.66 21.40
CA GLY A 53 -9.72 -63.87 20.67
C GLY A 53 -10.50 -63.64 19.37
N ARG A 54 -10.88 -62.39 19.05
CA ARG A 54 -11.58 -62.05 17.79
C ARG A 54 -10.58 -61.71 16.70
N ASN A 55 -10.96 -61.95 15.45
CA ASN A 55 -10.14 -61.60 14.30
C ASN A 55 -10.33 -60.12 13.92
N VAL A 56 -9.24 -59.39 13.71
CA VAL A 56 -9.23 -57.98 13.30
C VAL A 56 -10.06 -57.71 12.04
N ARG A 57 -10.17 -58.67 11.11
CA ARG A 57 -10.97 -58.53 9.89
C ARG A 57 -12.47 -58.44 10.18
N SER A 58 -12.97 -59.28 11.10
CA SER A 58 -14.37 -59.24 11.54
C SER A 58 -14.72 -57.91 12.23
N LEU A 59 -13.78 -57.34 12.98
CA LEU A 59 -13.96 -56.04 13.63
C LEU A 59 -14.01 -54.88 12.61
N VAL A 60 -13.37 -55.00 11.46
CA VAL A 60 -13.50 -54.03 10.36
C VAL A 60 -14.81 -54.16 9.62
N GLU A 61 -15.26 -55.39 9.36
CA GLU A 61 -16.56 -55.64 8.73
C GLU A 61 -17.74 -55.13 9.58
N GLU A 62 -17.60 -55.16 10.91
CA GLU A 62 -18.55 -54.56 11.86
C GLU A 62 -18.43 -53.02 11.96
N GLY A 63 -17.50 -52.41 11.21
CA GLY A 63 -17.30 -50.96 11.16
C GLY A 63 -16.72 -50.38 12.46
N VAL A 64 -15.95 -51.18 13.20
CA VAL A 64 -15.23 -50.78 14.42
C VAL A 64 -13.88 -50.13 14.10
N PHE A 65 -13.23 -50.55 13.00
CA PHE A 65 -12.04 -49.87 12.45
C PHE A 65 -12.18 -49.61 10.95
N ASP A 66 -11.61 -48.51 10.48
CA ASP A 66 -11.55 -48.15 9.05
C ASP A 66 -10.37 -48.79 8.30
N HIS A 67 -9.34 -49.27 9.01
CA HIS A 67 -8.14 -49.89 8.41
C HIS A 67 -7.41 -50.82 9.37
N ILE A 68 -6.72 -51.85 8.85
CA ILE A 68 -5.96 -52.84 9.64
C ILE A 68 -4.51 -52.89 9.14
N LEU A 69 -3.55 -52.64 10.04
CA LEU A 69 -2.12 -52.68 9.70
C LEU A 69 -1.53 -54.12 9.69
N ASN A 70 -2.16 -55.06 10.40
CA ASN A 70 -1.67 -56.42 10.58
C ASN A 70 -1.39 -57.16 9.24
N PRO A 71 -2.32 -57.22 8.25
CA PRO A 71 -2.08 -57.94 7.00
C PRO A 71 -0.91 -57.38 6.18
N GLU A 72 -0.71 -56.06 6.21
CA GLU A 72 0.39 -55.40 5.50
C GLU A 72 1.74 -55.69 6.16
N ILE A 73 1.81 -55.59 7.48
CA ILE A 73 3.03 -55.82 8.26
C ILE A 73 3.45 -57.29 8.20
N VAL A 74 2.51 -58.23 8.29
CA VAL A 74 2.81 -59.67 8.18
C VAL A 74 3.32 -60.00 6.77
N ARG A 75 2.77 -59.39 5.72
CA ARG A 75 3.21 -59.62 4.34
C ARG A 75 4.58 -59.00 4.04
N THR A 76 4.86 -57.82 4.58
CA THR A 76 6.07 -57.05 4.24
C THR A 76 7.23 -57.27 5.22
N GLY A 77 6.94 -57.72 6.44
CA GLY A 77 7.89 -57.80 7.54
C GLY A 77 8.44 -56.46 8.00
N LYS A 78 7.81 -55.34 7.62
CA LYS A 78 8.25 -53.97 7.93
C LYS A 78 7.20 -53.22 8.75
N PRO A 79 7.60 -52.23 9.56
CA PRO A 79 6.66 -51.33 10.23
C PRO A 79 5.79 -50.56 9.22
N ALA A 80 4.55 -50.27 9.60
CA ALA A 80 3.62 -49.49 8.80
C ALA A 80 2.90 -48.44 9.67
N THR A 81 2.61 -47.28 9.09
CA THR A 81 1.92 -46.18 9.77
C THR A 81 0.73 -45.73 8.95
N HIS A 82 -0.42 -45.53 9.61
CA HIS A 82 -1.64 -45.07 8.98
C HIS A 82 -2.40 -44.09 9.87
N VAL A 83 -3.06 -43.11 9.27
CA VAL A 83 -3.91 -42.16 10.01
C VAL A 83 -5.36 -42.59 9.86
N GLN A 84 -6.02 -42.85 10.98
CA GLN A 84 -7.42 -43.25 11.05
C GLN A 84 -8.26 -42.14 11.67
N GLN A 85 -9.49 -41.97 11.20
CA GLN A 85 -10.45 -41.03 11.77
C GLN A 85 -11.64 -41.79 12.34
N LEU A 86 -11.75 -41.80 13.67
CA LEU A 86 -12.84 -42.48 14.36
C LEU A 86 -14.18 -41.74 14.18
N LYS A 87 -15.29 -42.47 14.28
CA LYS A 87 -16.67 -41.94 14.24
C LYS A 87 -16.95 -40.84 15.28
N ASN A 88 -16.19 -40.82 16.39
CA ASN A 88 -16.28 -39.78 17.42
C ASN A 88 -15.52 -38.48 17.07
N GLY A 89 -14.97 -38.38 15.84
CA GLY A 89 -14.25 -37.21 15.34
C GLY A 89 -12.76 -37.17 15.68
N LYS A 90 -12.23 -38.12 16.46
CA LYS A 90 -10.81 -38.19 16.79
C LYS A 90 -9.97 -38.69 15.62
N LYS A 91 -8.81 -38.07 15.41
CA LYS A 91 -7.78 -38.52 14.46
C LYS A 91 -6.68 -39.28 15.21
N LEU A 92 -6.51 -40.56 14.88
CA LEU A 92 -5.50 -41.42 15.47
C LEU A 92 -4.38 -41.72 14.45
N VAL A 93 -3.13 -41.68 14.90
CA VAL A 93 -2.01 -42.28 14.17
C VAL A 93 -1.82 -43.69 14.70
N LEU A 94 -1.98 -44.67 13.82
CA LEU A 94 -1.68 -46.08 14.07
C LEU A 94 -0.27 -46.38 13.56
N SER A 95 0.62 -46.88 14.41
CA SER A 95 1.97 -47.33 14.03
C SER A 95 2.15 -48.78 14.45
N GLY A 96 2.23 -49.67 13.47
CA GLY A 96 2.37 -51.10 13.69
C GLY A 96 3.80 -51.58 13.47
N PHE A 97 4.25 -52.50 14.31
CA PHE A 97 5.58 -53.09 14.28
C PHE A 97 5.50 -54.62 14.35
N PRO A 98 6.24 -55.35 13.50
CA PRO A 98 6.37 -56.81 13.61
C PRO A 98 7.27 -57.19 14.78
N VAL A 99 6.92 -58.24 15.50
CA VAL A 99 7.75 -58.87 16.54
C VAL A 99 8.13 -60.25 16.04
N PHE A 100 9.44 -60.51 16.00
CA PHE A 100 10.01 -61.75 15.48
C PHE A 100 10.31 -62.74 16.61
N ASP A 101 10.26 -64.03 16.30
CA ASP A 101 10.76 -65.10 17.16
C ASP A 101 12.28 -65.30 17.01
N GLU A 102 12.85 -66.23 17.79
CA GLU A 102 14.29 -66.57 17.74
C GLU A 102 14.72 -67.15 16.38
N GLY A 103 13.78 -67.64 15.58
CA GLY A 103 13.99 -68.16 14.23
C GLY A 103 13.83 -67.12 13.12
N GLY A 104 13.56 -65.85 13.46
CA GLY A 104 13.39 -64.75 12.50
C GLY A 104 12.03 -64.69 11.80
N SER A 105 11.05 -65.48 12.25
CA SER A 105 9.67 -65.43 11.74
C SER A 105 8.82 -64.48 12.58
N ILE A 106 7.90 -63.74 11.94
CA ILE A 106 6.98 -62.84 12.65
C ILE A 106 6.03 -63.69 13.50
N ARG A 107 5.92 -63.37 14.79
CA ARG A 107 5.00 -64.04 15.72
C ARG A 107 3.85 -63.15 16.15
N LEU A 108 4.12 -61.86 16.33
CA LEU A 108 3.14 -60.88 16.79
C LEU A 108 3.26 -59.59 15.99
N VAL A 109 2.16 -58.83 15.96
CA VAL A 109 2.14 -57.45 15.48
C VAL A 109 1.63 -56.56 16.61
N VAL A 110 2.44 -55.58 16.99
CA VAL A 110 2.11 -54.58 18.01
C VAL A 110 1.77 -53.27 17.31
N THR A 111 0.57 -52.75 17.55
CA THR A 111 0.09 -51.49 16.99
C THR A 111 -0.08 -50.46 18.08
N PHE A 112 0.56 -49.31 17.92
CA PHE A 112 0.40 -48.15 18.78
C PHE A 112 -0.61 -47.19 18.16
N ALA A 113 -1.55 -46.70 18.96
CA ALA A 113 -2.55 -45.71 18.58
C ALA A 113 -2.34 -44.43 19.38
N ARG A 114 -2.07 -43.32 18.69
CA ARG A 114 -1.88 -42.01 19.31
C ARG A 114 -2.92 -41.00 18.82
N ASP A 115 -3.56 -40.30 19.75
CA ASP A 115 -4.48 -39.21 19.42
C ASP A 115 -3.70 -37.97 18.96
N ILE A 116 -3.91 -37.58 17.70
CA ILE A 116 -3.32 -36.39 17.10
C ILE A 116 -4.37 -35.32 16.77
N THR A 117 -5.59 -35.45 17.30
CA THR A 117 -6.73 -34.59 16.94
C THR A 117 -6.40 -33.11 17.14
N LEU A 118 -5.83 -32.75 18.30
CA LEU A 118 -5.44 -31.37 18.60
C LEU A 118 -4.36 -30.86 17.63
N LEU A 119 -3.35 -31.69 17.36
CA LEU A 119 -2.23 -31.36 16.48
C LEU A 119 -2.70 -31.16 15.03
N ALA A 120 -3.55 -32.05 14.51
CA ALA A 120 -4.10 -31.96 13.18
C ALA A 120 -5.00 -30.73 13.00
N ASN A 121 -5.85 -30.43 14.00
CA ASN A 121 -6.73 -29.26 13.96
C ASN A 121 -5.94 -27.95 14.00
N LEU A 122 -4.85 -27.89 14.79
CA LEU A 122 -3.97 -26.73 14.81
C LEU A 122 -3.24 -26.53 13.48
N GLN A 123 -2.77 -27.61 12.84
CA GLN A 123 -2.15 -27.55 11.52
C GLN A 123 -3.14 -27.06 10.45
N GLU A 124 -4.39 -27.53 10.47
CA GLU A 124 -5.44 -27.06 9.56
C GLU A 124 -5.77 -25.57 9.77
N GLN A 125 -5.85 -25.11 11.02
CA GLN A 125 -6.06 -23.69 11.32
C GLN A 125 -4.90 -22.81 10.81
N VAL A 126 -3.65 -23.22 11.03
CA VAL A 126 -2.48 -22.49 10.53
C VAL A 126 -2.47 -22.44 9.01
N ALA A 127 -2.72 -23.58 8.34
CA ALA A 127 -2.80 -23.62 6.89
C ALA A 127 -3.93 -22.74 6.32
N GLY A 128 -5.08 -22.72 6.99
CA GLY A 128 -6.20 -21.84 6.64
C GLY A 128 -5.85 -20.36 6.78
N GLN A 129 -5.14 -19.98 7.85
CA GLN A 129 -4.67 -18.60 8.04
C GLN A 129 -3.64 -18.19 6.99
N CYS A 130 -2.68 -19.05 6.66
CA CYS A 130 -1.71 -18.79 5.59
C CYS A 130 -2.40 -18.56 4.25
N ARG A 131 -3.37 -19.41 3.87
CA ARG A 131 -4.12 -19.22 2.62
C ARG A 131 -4.89 -17.90 2.58
N LEU A 132 -5.47 -17.47 3.69
CA LEU A 132 -6.18 -16.20 3.75
C LEU A 132 -5.21 -15.01 3.62
N ILE A 133 -4.03 -15.09 4.25
CA ILE A 133 -2.96 -14.09 4.11
C ILE A 133 -2.49 -14.03 2.65
N ASP A 134 -2.26 -15.18 2.02
CA ASP A 134 -1.86 -15.24 0.61
C ASP A 134 -2.95 -14.66 -0.31
N GLN A 135 -4.22 -14.97 -0.07
CA GLN A 135 -5.34 -14.39 -0.82
C GLN A 135 -5.46 -12.87 -0.63
N ILE A 136 -5.26 -12.36 0.59
CA ILE A 136 -5.26 -10.93 0.86
C ILE A 136 -4.07 -10.27 0.17
N ASN A 137 -2.89 -10.89 0.21
CA ASN A 137 -1.70 -10.39 -0.47
C ASN A 137 -1.89 -10.39 -1.99
N ASP A 138 -2.49 -11.42 -2.56
CA ASP A 138 -2.80 -11.51 -4.00
C ASP A 138 -3.85 -10.47 -4.40
N GLN A 139 -4.87 -10.25 -3.57
CA GLN A 139 -5.86 -9.19 -3.80
C GLN A 139 -5.24 -7.80 -3.69
N LEU A 140 -4.37 -7.55 -2.70
CA LEU A 140 -3.62 -6.31 -2.57
C LEU A 140 -2.66 -6.11 -3.75
N ALA A 141 -2.02 -7.17 -4.24
CA ALA A 141 -1.17 -7.14 -5.41
C ALA A 141 -1.98 -6.86 -6.69
N HIS A 142 -3.17 -7.46 -6.84
CA HIS A 142 -4.08 -7.17 -7.95
C HIS A 142 -4.63 -5.74 -7.91
N MET A 143 -5.03 -5.23 -6.74
CA MET A 143 -5.44 -3.83 -6.57
C MET A 143 -4.29 -2.85 -6.83
N ALA A 144 -3.05 -3.24 -6.51
CA ALA A 144 -1.85 -2.48 -6.87
C ALA A 144 -1.57 -2.55 -8.39
N HIS A 145 -1.86 -3.66 -9.06
CA HIS A 145 -1.68 -3.86 -10.50
C HIS A 145 -2.77 -3.21 -11.38
N GLU A 146 -4.00 -3.05 -10.88
CA GLU A 146 -5.09 -2.42 -11.63
C GLU A 146 -4.87 -0.91 -11.88
N SER A 147 -3.98 -0.28 -11.13
CA SER A 147 -3.41 1.02 -11.50
C SER A 147 -2.11 0.81 -12.28
N ARG A 148 -2.21 0.50 -13.58
CA ARG A 148 -1.06 0.64 -14.49
C ARG A 148 -0.38 1.98 -14.19
N PRO A 149 0.95 2.04 -14.06
CA PRO A 149 1.64 3.30 -13.82
C PRO A 149 1.25 4.27 -14.93
N GLN A 150 0.43 5.26 -14.60
CA GLN A 150 0.10 6.30 -15.56
C GLN A 150 1.39 7.06 -15.81
N GLU A 151 1.89 7.00 -17.03
CA GLU A 151 2.98 7.88 -17.42
C GLU A 151 2.53 9.33 -17.16
N PRO A 152 3.39 10.16 -16.57
CA PRO A 152 3.05 11.54 -16.31
C PRO A 152 2.72 12.24 -17.64
N VAL A 153 1.63 12.99 -17.65
CA VAL A 153 1.23 13.81 -18.80
C VAL A 153 2.02 15.12 -18.73
N TYR A 154 2.78 15.42 -19.79
CA TYR A 154 3.56 16.65 -19.92
C TYR A 154 3.85 16.96 -21.39
N ALA A 155 4.21 18.21 -21.66
CA ALA A 155 4.68 18.69 -22.96
C ALA A 155 5.93 19.58 -22.85
N SER A 156 6.19 20.16 -21.67
CA SER A 156 7.31 21.07 -21.42
C SER A 156 8.68 20.36 -21.48
N PRO A 157 9.71 21.03 -22.01
CA PRO A 157 11.06 20.46 -22.07
C PRO A 157 11.66 20.22 -20.68
N VAL A 158 11.36 21.10 -19.71
CA VAL A 158 11.81 20.95 -18.31
C VAL A 158 11.29 19.65 -17.71
N MET A 159 10.05 19.26 -18.03
CA MET A 159 9.50 18.00 -17.55
C MET A 159 10.11 16.79 -18.27
N ALA A 160 10.40 16.91 -19.56
CA ALA A 160 11.11 15.85 -20.31
C ALA A 160 12.49 15.56 -19.71
N GLU A 161 13.24 16.61 -19.34
CA GLU A 161 14.52 16.47 -18.63
C GLU A 161 14.35 15.83 -17.25
N THR A 162 13.33 16.26 -16.50
CA THR A 162 12.99 15.70 -15.18
C THR A 162 12.71 14.20 -15.28
N VAL A 163 11.89 13.77 -16.25
CA VAL A 163 11.58 12.36 -16.48
C VAL A 163 12.81 11.57 -16.94
N SER A 164 13.65 12.14 -17.81
CA SER A 164 14.91 11.52 -18.23
C SER A 164 15.87 11.29 -17.06
N LEU A 165 16.01 12.27 -16.18
CA LEU A 165 16.78 12.14 -14.95
C LEU A 165 16.20 11.05 -14.03
N LEU A 166 14.87 11.03 -13.86
CA LEU A 166 14.19 10.00 -13.07
C LEU A 166 14.46 8.59 -13.59
N ARG A 167 14.42 8.38 -14.92
CA ARG A 167 14.72 7.07 -15.54
C ARG A 167 16.12 6.58 -15.17
N ARG A 168 17.12 7.47 -15.09
CA ARG A 168 18.48 7.12 -14.64
C ARG A 168 18.51 6.72 -13.16
N PHE A 169 17.80 7.46 -12.30
CA PHE A 169 17.71 7.12 -10.87
C PHE A 169 16.99 5.79 -10.64
N ALA A 170 15.90 5.55 -11.38
CA ALA A 170 15.10 4.33 -11.29
C ALA A 170 15.89 3.05 -11.62
N ALA A 171 16.87 3.13 -12.52
CA ALA A 171 17.72 2.00 -12.90
C ALA A 171 18.68 1.53 -11.78
N THR A 172 18.79 2.29 -10.69
CA THR A 172 19.67 2.01 -9.53
C THR A 172 18.85 1.74 -8.27
N ASP A 173 19.47 1.12 -7.27
CA ASP A 173 18.89 0.95 -5.93
C ASP A 173 19.15 2.15 -5.00
N ALA A 174 19.65 3.28 -5.52
CA ALA A 174 19.90 4.47 -4.72
C ALA A 174 18.60 5.06 -4.15
N THR A 175 18.72 5.69 -2.98
CA THR A 175 17.65 6.49 -2.39
C THR A 175 17.33 7.68 -3.27
N VAL A 176 16.05 7.83 -3.64
CA VAL A 176 15.58 8.93 -4.48
C VAL A 176 14.82 9.94 -3.62
N LEU A 177 15.26 11.20 -3.64
CA LEU A 177 14.59 12.32 -2.96
C LEU A 177 13.84 13.18 -3.97
N ILE A 178 12.52 13.22 -3.87
CA ILE A 178 11.64 13.99 -4.73
C ILE A 178 11.25 15.29 -4.01
N LEU A 179 11.76 16.40 -4.52
CA LEU A 179 11.43 17.75 -4.05
C LEU A 179 10.35 18.36 -4.93
N GLY A 180 9.39 19.05 -4.32
CA GLY A 180 8.40 19.81 -5.07
C GLY A 180 7.26 20.29 -4.18
N GLU A 181 6.57 21.33 -4.64
CA GLU A 181 5.44 21.91 -3.92
C GLU A 181 4.30 20.92 -3.69
N THR A 182 3.42 21.25 -2.75
CA THR A 182 2.19 20.50 -2.51
C THR A 182 1.34 20.50 -3.79
N GLY A 183 0.84 19.32 -4.18
CA GLY A 183 0.02 19.18 -5.39
C GLY A 183 0.79 19.15 -6.72
N ALA A 184 2.13 19.18 -6.72
CA ALA A 184 2.94 19.11 -7.95
C ALA A 184 2.97 17.71 -8.64
N GLY A 185 2.46 16.68 -7.96
CA GLY A 185 2.40 15.30 -8.48
C GLY A 185 3.50 14.36 -8.01
N LYS A 186 4.17 14.63 -6.88
CA LYS A 186 5.26 13.80 -6.32
C LYS A 186 4.92 12.30 -6.27
N ASP A 187 3.69 11.95 -5.93
CA ASP A 187 3.17 10.58 -5.93
C ASP A 187 3.30 9.85 -7.27
N VAL A 188 3.04 10.55 -8.38
CA VAL A 188 3.11 9.98 -9.73
C VAL A 188 4.56 9.66 -10.06
N PHE A 189 5.48 10.57 -9.71
CA PHE A 189 6.92 10.36 -9.93
C PHE A 189 7.48 9.27 -9.02
N ALA A 190 7.02 9.15 -7.78
CA ALA A 190 7.41 8.06 -6.88
C ALA A 190 6.98 6.68 -7.45
N ARG A 191 5.73 6.56 -7.89
CA ARG A 191 5.22 5.34 -8.54
C ARG A 191 5.99 5.01 -9.81
N LEU A 192 6.28 6.02 -10.65
CA LEU A 192 7.08 5.84 -11.86
C LEU A 192 8.51 5.39 -11.54
N THR A 193 9.11 5.92 -10.47
CA THR A 193 10.45 5.51 -10.01
C THR A 193 10.50 4.05 -9.59
N HIS A 194 9.43 3.57 -8.95
CA HIS A 194 9.31 2.17 -8.56
C HIS A 194 9.03 1.26 -9.77
N SER A 195 8.09 1.64 -10.66
CA SER A 195 7.72 0.84 -11.83
C SER A 195 8.86 0.68 -12.85
N LEU A 196 9.77 1.64 -12.91
CA LEU A 196 10.96 1.58 -13.77
C LEU A 196 12.18 0.91 -13.11
N SER A 197 12.04 0.45 -11.88
CA SER A 197 13.15 -0.13 -11.12
C SER A 197 13.28 -1.63 -11.27
N ARG A 198 14.35 -2.20 -10.71
CA ARG A 198 14.55 -3.65 -10.61
C ARG A 198 13.54 -4.34 -9.70
N ARG A 199 12.86 -3.58 -8.83
CA ARG A 199 11.85 -4.07 -7.88
C ARG A 199 10.42 -3.79 -8.36
N ASN A 200 10.20 -3.58 -9.66
CA ASN A 200 8.90 -3.21 -10.22
C ASN A 200 7.81 -4.30 -10.07
N ASP A 201 8.22 -5.55 -9.84
CA ASP A 201 7.36 -6.70 -9.57
C ASP A 201 7.02 -6.82 -8.07
N LYS A 202 7.68 -6.04 -7.21
CA LYS A 202 7.48 -6.04 -5.76
C LYS A 202 6.47 -4.99 -5.34
N ILE A 203 6.08 -5.05 -4.07
CA ILE A 203 5.19 -4.04 -3.50
C ILE A 203 5.91 -2.69 -3.34
N MET A 204 5.16 -1.60 -3.52
CA MET A 204 5.57 -0.28 -3.07
C MET A 204 4.67 0.16 -1.93
N LEU A 205 5.21 0.22 -0.71
CA LEU A 205 4.45 0.64 0.46
C LEU A 205 4.57 2.17 0.62
N LYS A 206 3.45 2.89 0.43
CA LYS A 206 3.38 4.34 0.68
C LYS A 206 3.10 4.61 2.16
N VAL A 207 3.89 5.49 2.77
CA VAL A 207 3.70 6.00 4.13
C VAL A 207 3.66 7.52 4.08
N ASP A 208 2.62 8.10 4.66
CA ASP A 208 2.51 9.55 4.85
C ASP A 208 3.05 9.92 6.25
N CYS A 209 4.06 10.77 6.29
CA CYS A 209 4.71 11.20 7.52
C CYS A 209 4.03 12.44 8.16
N GLY A 210 3.06 13.08 7.49
CA GLY A 210 2.52 14.40 7.84
C GLY A 210 1.22 14.45 8.67
N GLY A 211 0.61 13.31 9.03
CA GLY A 211 -0.80 13.30 9.50
C GLY A 211 -1.11 12.60 10.82
N ILE A 212 -0.12 12.03 11.53
CA ILE A 212 -0.36 11.13 12.67
C ILE A 212 0.49 11.51 13.88
N SER A 213 -0.04 11.29 15.10
CA SER A 213 0.70 11.40 16.37
C SER A 213 2.05 10.66 16.29
N GLU A 214 3.13 11.31 16.73
CA GLU A 214 4.51 10.79 16.69
C GLU A 214 4.62 9.32 17.14
N THR A 215 3.96 8.98 18.25
CA THR A 215 3.96 7.63 18.83
C THR A 215 3.31 6.58 17.94
N LEU A 216 2.22 6.92 17.25
CA LEU A 216 1.54 5.99 16.35
C LEU A 216 2.36 5.80 15.08
N THR A 217 2.88 6.89 14.50
CA THR A 217 3.76 6.85 13.31
C THR A 217 5.01 6.00 13.56
N GLU A 218 5.66 6.15 14.72
CA GLU A 218 6.84 5.36 15.08
C GLU A 218 6.52 3.86 15.17
N SER A 219 5.41 3.52 15.83
CA SER A 219 4.98 2.13 16.01
C SER A 219 4.56 1.47 14.69
N GLU A 220 4.00 2.22 13.75
CA GLU A 220 3.63 1.75 12.41
C GLU A 220 4.87 1.57 11.51
N LEU A 221 5.81 2.51 11.53
CA LEU A 221 7.02 2.44 10.70
C LEU A 221 7.97 1.32 11.16
N PHE A 222 8.25 1.23 12.46
CA PHE A 222 9.30 0.37 12.99
C PHE A 222 8.79 -0.87 13.75
N GLY A 223 7.48 -0.94 14.01
CA GLY A 223 6.89 -2.04 14.77
C GLY A 223 7.15 -1.94 16.27
N TYR A 224 6.51 -2.82 17.04
CA TYR A 224 6.64 -2.84 18.49
C TYR A 224 6.59 -4.26 19.07
N LEU A 225 7.25 -4.46 20.21
CA LEU A 225 7.16 -5.69 20.99
C LEU A 225 5.92 -5.70 21.90
N PRO A 226 5.42 -6.88 22.29
CA PRO A 226 4.34 -6.99 23.27
C PRO A 226 4.63 -6.15 24.53
N GLY A 227 3.66 -5.34 24.96
CA GLY A 227 3.80 -4.52 26.17
C GLY A 227 4.69 -3.27 26.03
N ALA A 228 5.07 -2.86 24.82
CA ALA A 228 5.92 -1.67 24.61
C ALA A 228 5.29 -0.34 25.09
N PHE A 229 3.96 -0.24 25.10
CA PHE A 229 3.21 0.92 25.60
C PHE A 229 1.80 0.51 26.05
N THR A 230 1.10 1.40 26.75
CA THR A 230 -0.29 1.19 27.21
C THR A 230 -1.23 1.05 26.02
N GLY A 231 -1.81 -0.14 25.82
CA GLY A 231 -2.65 -0.46 24.66
C GLY A 231 -1.94 -1.25 23.55
N ALA A 232 -0.66 -1.59 23.72
CA ALA A 232 0.05 -2.47 22.80
C ALA A 232 -0.58 -3.87 22.77
N SER A 233 -0.75 -4.44 21.56
CA SER A 233 -1.20 -5.81 21.38
C SER A 233 -0.30 -6.79 22.13
N SER A 234 -0.89 -7.80 22.77
CA SER A 234 -0.17 -8.90 23.43
C SER A 234 0.69 -9.73 22.48
N LYS A 235 0.48 -9.59 21.16
CA LYS A 235 1.26 -10.26 20.12
C LYS A 235 2.34 -9.38 19.47
N GLY A 236 2.39 -8.08 19.80
CA GLY A 236 3.23 -7.10 19.10
C GLY A 236 2.75 -6.84 17.65
N LYS A 237 3.51 -6.02 16.91
CA LYS A 237 3.23 -5.71 15.50
C LYS A 237 4.53 -5.49 14.71
N ALA A 238 4.60 -6.01 13.49
CA ALA A 238 5.69 -5.72 12.56
C ALA A 238 5.54 -4.32 11.95
N GLY A 239 6.65 -3.61 11.77
CA GLY A 239 6.64 -2.27 11.16
C GLY A 239 6.58 -2.31 9.63
N TYR A 240 6.27 -1.17 9.02
CA TYR A 240 6.27 -1.02 7.56
C TYR A 240 7.63 -1.31 6.92
N PHE A 241 8.74 -1.01 7.58
CA PHE A 241 10.06 -1.40 7.08
C PHE A 241 10.29 -2.92 7.09
N GLU A 242 9.70 -3.66 8.04
CA GLU A 242 9.74 -5.13 8.02
C GLU A 242 8.87 -5.68 6.89
N ILE A 243 7.70 -5.09 6.69
CA ILE A 243 6.76 -5.52 5.65
C ILE A 243 7.32 -5.23 4.25
N ALA A 244 8.08 -4.14 4.10
CA ALA A 244 8.70 -3.73 2.84
C ALA A 244 10.07 -4.39 2.59
N ASP A 245 10.47 -5.40 3.37
CA ASP A 245 11.72 -6.13 3.15
C ASP A 245 11.77 -6.74 1.73
N GLY A 246 12.90 -6.58 1.04
CA GLY A 246 13.06 -6.91 -0.39
C GLY A 246 12.26 -6.04 -1.37
N SER A 247 11.55 -5.01 -0.89
CA SER A 247 10.58 -4.22 -1.66
C SER A 247 10.94 -2.72 -1.67
N THR A 248 9.98 -1.83 -1.99
CA THR A 248 10.19 -0.37 -1.97
C THR A 248 9.28 0.29 -0.95
N ILE A 249 9.81 1.26 -0.20
CA ILE A 249 9.00 2.14 0.66
C ILE A 249 9.04 3.56 0.12
N PHE A 250 7.87 4.20 0.04
CA PHE A 250 7.71 5.58 -0.36
C PHE A 250 7.30 6.42 0.86
N LEU A 251 8.19 7.28 1.32
CA LEU A 251 7.98 8.18 2.46
C LEU A 251 7.56 9.56 1.94
N ASP A 252 6.27 9.84 2.01
CA ASP A 252 5.72 11.16 1.67
C ASP A 252 5.86 12.10 2.88
N GLU A 253 6.14 13.36 2.60
CA GLU A 253 6.37 14.41 3.60
C GLU A 253 7.48 14.08 4.63
N VAL A 254 8.62 13.51 4.18
CA VAL A 254 9.74 13.12 5.06
C VAL A 254 10.29 14.26 5.92
N GLY A 255 10.14 15.52 5.49
CA GLY A 255 10.53 16.72 6.22
C GLY A 255 9.65 17.05 7.44
N GLU A 256 8.54 16.33 7.63
CA GLU A 256 7.66 16.45 8.80
C GLU A 256 8.07 15.48 9.94
N LEU A 257 9.02 14.56 9.70
CA LEU A 257 9.43 13.58 10.70
C LEU A 257 10.07 14.22 11.94
N PRO A 258 9.62 13.89 13.16
CA PRO A 258 10.32 14.14 14.40
C PRO A 258 11.78 13.65 14.43
N LEU A 259 12.65 14.35 15.17
CA LEU A 259 14.09 14.05 15.29
C LEU A 259 14.38 12.62 15.82
N SER A 260 13.51 12.11 16.69
CA SER A 260 13.54 10.75 17.22
C SER A 260 13.47 9.71 16.08
N MET A 261 12.49 9.86 15.19
CA MET A 261 12.28 9.00 14.03
C MET A 261 13.34 9.19 12.95
N GLN A 262 13.83 10.42 12.76
CA GLN A 262 14.95 10.69 11.83
C GLN A 262 16.19 9.86 12.20
N THR A 263 16.47 9.68 13.50
CA THR A 263 17.59 8.86 13.98
C THR A 263 17.41 7.38 13.65
N ARG A 264 16.18 6.86 13.69
CA ARG A 264 15.88 5.47 13.29
C ARG A 264 15.93 5.30 11.78
N LEU A 265 15.35 6.23 11.02
CA LEU A 265 15.42 6.22 9.56
C LEU A 265 16.86 6.24 9.06
N LEU A 266 17.74 7.00 9.73
CA LEU A 266 19.16 7.01 9.43
C LEU A 266 19.78 5.60 9.53
N ARG A 267 19.46 4.83 10.57
CA ARG A 267 19.96 3.44 10.73
C ARG A 267 19.47 2.52 9.63
N VAL A 268 18.22 2.68 9.19
CA VAL A 268 17.70 1.93 8.03
C VAL A 268 18.51 2.25 6.78
N LEU A 269 18.76 3.53 6.51
CA LEU A 269 19.50 3.96 5.30
C LEU A 269 21.01 3.67 5.36
N GLN A 270 21.61 3.63 6.55
CA GLN A 270 23.05 3.41 6.72
C GLN A 270 23.41 1.95 6.87
N ASP A 271 22.70 1.24 7.76
CA ASP A 271 23.07 -0.11 8.20
C ASP A 271 22.12 -1.17 7.64
N GLY A 272 21.00 -0.77 7.03
CA GLY A 272 19.92 -1.69 6.66
C GLY A 272 19.31 -2.33 7.91
N GLU A 273 19.24 -1.61 9.02
CA GLU A 273 18.79 -2.14 10.30
C GLU A 273 17.61 -1.35 10.87
N ILE A 274 16.67 -2.09 11.43
CA ILE A 274 15.54 -1.56 12.19
C ILE A 274 15.58 -2.05 13.64
N MET A 275 14.97 -1.28 14.54
CA MET A 275 14.68 -1.71 15.90
C MET A 275 13.22 -1.44 16.22
N ARG A 276 12.52 -2.48 16.67
CA ARG A 276 11.14 -2.34 17.16
C ARG A 276 11.12 -1.48 18.43
N VAL A 277 10.03 -0.76 18.65
CA VAL A 277 9.80 -0.06 19.92
C VAL A 277 9.81 -1.05 21.08
N GLY A 278 10.62 -0.78 22.10
CA GLY A 278 10.85 -1.65 23.26
C GLY A 278 11.85 -2.79 23.03
N SER A 279 12.44 -2.91 21.83
CA SER A 279 13.47 -3.92 21.53
C SER A 279 14.88 -3.34 21.59
N SER A 280 15.83 -4.14 22.04
CA SER A 280 17.27 -3.85 22.00
C SER A 280 18.01 -4.59 20.88
N SER A 281 17.33 -5.48 20.15
CA SER A 281 17.95 -6.28 19.09
C SER A 281 17.64 -5.71 17.70
N PRO A 282 18.66 -5.36 16.89
CA PRO A 282 18.45 -4.91 15.52
C PRO A 282 18.04 -6.07 14.62
N ARG A 283 17.32 -5.75 13.54
CA ARG A 283 16.98 -6.69 12.45
C ARG A 283 17.41 -6.10 11.12
N LYS A 284 18.07 -6.92 10.29
CA LYS A 284 18.44 -6.55 8.93
C LYS A 284 17.20 -6.52 8.03
N VAL A 285 17.10 -5.49 7.20
CA VAL A 285 16.09 -5.31 6.15
C VAL A 285 16.77 -4.74 4.90
N ASP A 286 16.31 -5.16 3.74
CA ASP A 286 16.73 -4.65 2.43
C ASP A 286 15.57 -3.91 1.75
N VAL A 287 15.45 -2.61 2.03
CA VAL A 287 14.35 -1.77 1.53
C VAL A 287 14.90 -0.64 0.68
N ARG A 288 14.39 -0.50 -0.54
CA ARG A 288 14.66 0.68 -1.37
C ARG A 288 13.79 1.83 -0.89
N VAL A 289 14.39 2.99 -0.64
CA VAL A 289 13.68 4.17 -0.13
C VAL A 289 13.49 5.21 -1.23
N ILE A 290 12.25 5.64 -1.41
CA ILE A 290 11.89 6.84 -2.16
C ILE A 290 11.31 7.82 -1.14
N ALA A 291 11.83 9.03 -1.06
CA ALA A 291 11.36 10.05 -0.14
C ALA A 291 10.83 11.26 -0.90
N ALA A 292 9.80 11.92 -0.38
CA ALA A 292 9.25 13.13 -0.95
C ALA A 292 9.05 14.21 0.12
N THR A 293 9.27 15.47 -0.25
CA THR A 293 8.92 16.61 0.62
C THR A 293 8.70 17.88 -0.18
N ASN A 294 7.91 18.79 0.38
CA ASN A 294 7.73 20.18 -0.05
C ASN A 294 8.59 21.17 0.74
N ARG A 295 9.24 20.74 1.83
CA ARG A 295 10.10 21.59 2.66
C ARG A 295 11.49 21.72 2.06
N ASN A 296 12.13 22.87 2.32
CA ASN A 296 13.56 23.01 2.10
C ASN A 296 14.31 22.29 3.23
N LEU A 297 14.81 21.08 2.96
CA LEU A 297 15.54 20.29 3.95
C LEU A 297 16.85 20.96 4.38
N ALA A 298 17.50 21.75 3.50
CA ALA A 298 18.73 22.45 3.84
C ALA A 298 18.47 23.53 4.91
N GLU A 299 17.43 24.35 4.73
CA GLU A 299 16.98 25.31 5.75
C GLU A 299 16.51 24.62 7.03
N SER A 300 15.86 23.46 6.92
CA SER A 300 15.42 22.67 8.09
C SER A 300 16.61 22.13 8.90
N VAL A 301 17.74 21.84 8.23
CA VAL A 301 18.99 21.48 8.90
C VAL A 301 19.58 22.66 9.66
N GLU A 302 19.60 23.85 9.04
CA GLU A 302 20.07 25.08 9.69
C GLU A 302 19.20 25.47 10.89
N ALA A 303 17.89 25.25 10.79
CA ALA A 303 16.94 25.47 11.88
C ALA A 303 16.98 24.39 12.98
N GLY A 304 17.76 23.31 12.82
CA GLY A 304 17.87 22.22 13.78
C GLY A 304 16.65 21.30 13.86
N THR A 305 15.68 21.44 12.96
CA THR A 305 14.47 20.59 12.87
C THR A 305 14.70 19.34 12.04
N PHE A 306 15.78 19.30 11.26
CA PHE A 306 16.19 18.14 10.47
C PHE A 306 17.67 17.80 10.70
N ARG A 307 18.00 16.52 10.80
CA ARG A 307 19.39 16.10 11.05
C ARG A 307 20.21 16.15 9.76
N ARG A 308 21.39 16.74 9.87
CA ARG A 308 22.35 16.90 8.77
C ARG A 308 22.83 15.56 8.19
N ASP A 309 23.04 14.55 9.03
CA ASP A 309 23.50 13.21 8.63
C ASP A 309 22.44 12.48 7.78
N LEU A 310 21.17 12.56 8.18
CA LEU A 310 20.04 12.03 7.42
C LEU A 310 19.86 12.76 6.09
N TYR A 311 19.97 14.09 6.09
CA TYR A 311 19.88 14.88 4.86
C TYR A 311 20.87 14.40 3.80
N TYR A 312 22.14 14.19 4.16
CA TYR A 312 23.14 13.69 3.20
C TYR A 312 22.86 12.27 2.70
N ARG A 313 22.23 11.41 3.51
CA ARG A 313 21.84 10.05 3.09
C ARG A 313 20.61 10.03 2.18
N LEU A 314 19.70 11.01 2.31
CA LEU A 314 18.56 11.18 1.43
C LEU A 314 18.93 11.91 0.13
N ASN A 315 19.82 12.91 0.19
CA ASN A 315 20.20 13.78 -0.92
C ASN A 315 21.25 13.14 -1.87
N VAL A 316 21.09 11.85 -2.17
CA VAL A 316 21.99 11.10 -3.08
C VAL A 316 21.53 11.23 -4.53
N ALA A 317 20.24 10.97 -4.79
CA ALA A 317 19.63 11.12 -6.10
C ALA A 317 18.39 12.03 -5.97
N THR A 318 18.59 13.32 -6.20
CA THR A 318 17.54 14.34 -5.95
C THR A 318 16.86 14.76 -7.24
N LEU A 319 15.54 14.65 -7.26
CA LEU A 319 14.67 15.05 -8.35
C LEU A 319 13.81 16.24 -7.90
N ARG A 320 13.97 17.40 -8.54
CA ARG A 320 13.07 18.55 -8.32
C ARG A 320 11.96 18.51 -9.36
N ILE A 321 10.71 18.46 -8.90
CA ILE A 321 9.52 18.64 -9.73
C ILE A 321 9.20 20.13 -9.78
N PRO A 322 9.26 20.77 -10.96
CA PRO A 322 8.93 22.18 -11.10
C PRO A 322 7.42 22.42 -10.83
N PRO A 323 7.08 23.51 -10.15
CA PRO A 323 5.69 23.93 -10.00
C PRO A 323 5.07 24.28 -11.35
N LEU A 324 3.75 24.24 -11.44
CA LEU A 324 3.03 24.34 -12.73
C LEU A 324 3.26 25.69 -13.44
N ARG A 325 3.50 26.77 -12.69
CA ARG A 325 3.90 28.09 -13.21
C ARG A 325 5.24 28.13 -13.95
N GLU A 326 6.14 27.20 -13.67
CA GLU A 326 7.44 27.08 -14.36
C GLU A 326 7.35 26.21 -15.63
N ARG A 327 6.15 25.67 -15.93
CA ARG A 327 5.89 24.75 -17.05
C ARG A 327 4.46 24.95 -17.62
N PRO A 328 4.13 26.15 -18.11
CA PRO A 328 2.78 26.47 -18.60
C PRO A 328 2.34 25.58 -19.77
N GLU A 329 3.27 25.04 -20.56
CA GLU A 329 3.00 24.14 -21.68
C GLU A 329 2.34 22.82 -21.23
N ASP A 330 2.52 22.44 -19.96
CA ASP A 330 1.89 21.24 -19.38
C ASP A 330 0.41 21.48 -19.01
N VAL A 331 -0.03 22.72 -18.85
CA VAL A 331 -1.39 23.03 -18.35
C VAL A 331 -2.46 22.51 -19.31
N ARG A 332 -2.29 22.76 -20.61
CA ARG A 332 -3.24 22.35 -21.65
C ARG A 332 -3.41 20.82 -21.72
N PRO A 333 -2.35 20.01 -21.91
CA PRO A 333 -2.50 18.55 -21.97
C PRO A 333 -3.00 17.96 -20.64
N LEU A 334 -2.62 18.53 -19.48
CA LEU A 334 -3.16 18.11 -18.18
C LEU A 334 -4.67 18.38 -18.07
N ALA A 335 -5.10 19.60 -18.45
CA ALA A 335 -6.51 19.97 -18.40
C ALA A 335 -7.37 19.08 -19.32
N GLU A 336 -6.90 18.82 -20.55
CA GLU A 336 -7.56 17.93 -21.50
C GLU A 336 -7.60 16.48 -20.99
N HIS A 337 -6.51 16.00 -20.38
CA HIS A 337 -6.46 14.67 -19.76
C HIS A 337 -7.50 14.51 -18.65
N PHE A 338 -7.56 15.46 -17.71
CA PHE A 338 -8.56 15.41 -16.63
C PHE A 338 -9.98 15.57 -17.17
N LEU A 339 -10.19 16.42 -18.17
CA LEU A 339 -11.49 16.57 -18.80
C LEU A 339 -11.96 15.25 -19.40
N HIS A 340 -11.11 14.57 -20.17
CA HIS A 340 -11.42 13.27 -20.75
C HIS A 340 -11.71 12.22 -19.66
N GLN A 341 -10.90 12.19 -18.60
CA GLN A 341 -11.09 11.27 -17.48
C GLN A 341 -12.46 11.45 -16.80
N TYR A 342 -12.85 12.69 -16.50
CA TYR A 342 -14.10 12.97 -15.80
C TYR A 342 -15.33 12.91 -16.71
N THR A 343 -15.22 13.36 -17.96
CA THR A 343 -16.31 13.23 -18.94
C THR A 343 -16.66 11.78 -19.22
N ALA A 344 -15.67 10.90 -19.35
CA ALA A 344 -15.89 9.46 -19.47
C ALA A 344 -16.57 8.86 -18.22
N LYS A 345 -16.11 9.26 -17.02
CA LYS A 345 -16.69 8.81 -15.74
C LYS A 345 -18.16 9.20 -15.58
N TYR A 346 -18.50 10.44 -15.93
CA TYR A 346 -19.86 10.99 -15.76
C TYR A 346 -20.72 10.91 -17.03
N ARG A 347 -20.21 10.28 -18.10
CA ARG A 347 -20.88 10.17 -19.41
C ARG A 347 -21.36 11.52 -19.96
N LYS A 348 -20.55 12.57 -19.77
CA LYS A 348 -20.78 13.91 -20.32
C LYS A 348 -19.90 14.13 -21.54
N VAL A 349 -20.26 15.09 -22.37
CA VAL A 349 -19.41 15.58 -23.47
C VAL A 349 -19.18 17.07 -23.25
N LEU A 350 -17.93 17.43 -23.01
CA LEU A 350 -17.47 18.79 -22.76
C LEU A 350 -16.15 19.00 -23.50
N ALA A 351 -15.90 20.23 -23.95
CA ALA A 351 -14.64 20.65 -24.55
C ALA A 351 -14.29 22.07 -24.08
N PHE A 352 -13.00 22.38 -23.95
CA PHE A 352 -12.57 23.75 -23.67
C PHE A 352 -12.58 24.59 -24.95
N MET A 353 -12.97 25.86 -24.83
CA MET A 353 -12.59 26.87 -25.84
C MET A 353 -11.08 27.13 -25.76
N GLY A 354 -10.44 27.41 -26.91
CA GLY A 354 -9.00 27.70 -26.97
C GLY A 354 -8.59 28.84 -26.02
N VAL A 355 -9.34 29.94 -26.02
CA VAL A 355 -9.12 31.10 -25.14
C VAL A 355 -9.21 30.73 -23.65
N THR A 356 -10.07 29.77 -23.29
CA THR A 356 -10.17 29.27 -21.90
C THR A 356 -8.86 28.58 -21.49
N LEU A 357 -8.28 27.76 -22.37
CA LEU A 357 -7.01 27.07 -22.11
C LEU A 357 -5.83 28.05 -22.05
N ASP A 358 -5.85 29.10 -22.87
CA ASP A 358 -4.83 30.16 -22.83
C ASP A 358 -4.85 30.90 -21.48
N MET A 359 -6.05 31.26 -20.98
CA MET A 359 -6.21 31.87 -19.66
C MET A 359 -5.76 30.93 -18.53
N MET A 360 -6.12 29.65 -18.62
CA MET A 360 -5.66 28.64 -17.67
C MET A 360 -4.13 28.51 -17.69
N SER A 361 -3.50 28.59 -18.86
CA SER A 361 -2.04 28.48 -19.00
C SER A 361 -1.29 29.70 -18.45
N ALA A 362 -1.93 30.87 -18.41
CA ALA A 362 -1.37 32.10 -17.83
C ALA A 362 -1.52 32.18 -16.29
N TYR A 363 -2.33 31.33 -15.69
CA TYR A 363 -2.55 31.33 -14.24
C TYR A 363 -1.38 30.70 -13.48
N ALA A 364 -1.10 31.18 -12.26
CA ALA A 364 0.06 30.74 -11.47
C ALA A 364 -0.11 29.37 -10.80
N TRP A 365 -1.35 28.87 -10.65
CA TRP A 365 -1.66 27.58 -10.04
C TRP A 365 -0.96 27.34 -8.68
N PRO A 366 -1.27 28.11 -7.62
CA PRO A 366 -0.66 27.93 -6.30
C PRO A 366 -0.84 26.52 -5.71
N GLY A 367 -1.93 25.82 -6.05
CA GLY A 367 -2.16 24.42 -5.68
C GLY A 367 -1.70 23.41 -6.75
N ASN A 368 -0.92 23.87 -7.73
CA ASN A 368 -0.31 23.07 -8.80
C ASN A 368 -1.33 22.17 -9.53
N VAL A 369 -0.94 20.94 -9.87
CA VAL A 369 -1.76 19.99 -10.63
C VAL A 369 -3.02 19.59 -9.86
N ARG A 370 -2.96 19.55 -8.51
CA ARG A 370 -4.13 19.23 -7.67
C ARG A 370 -5.23 20.28 -7.79
N GLU A 371 -4.87 21.56 -7.82
CA GLU A 371 -5.84 22.65 -8.03
C GLU A 371 -6.44 22.59 -9.44
N LEU A 372 -5.61 22.40 -10.46
CA LEU A 372 -6.07 22.23 -11.84
C LEU A 372 -7.05 21.05 -11.97
N GLN A 373 -6.70 19.90 -11.42
CA GLN A 373 -7.55 18.71 -11.43
C GLN A 373 -8.90 18.98 -10.75
N ASN A 374 -8.89 19.60 -9.57
CA ASN A 374 -10.10 19.95 -8.82
C ASN A 374 -10.99 20.93 -9.60
N LEU A 375 -10.39 21.94 -10.24
CA LEU A 375 -11.14 22.88 -11.07
C LEU A 375 -11.83 22.16 -12.23
N VAL A 376 -11.09 21.36 -13.00
CA VAL A 376 -11.65 20.63 -14.16
C VAL A 376 -12.75 19.67 -13.70
N HIS A 377 -12.54 18.96 -12.60
CA HIS A 377 -13.56 18.08 -12.02
C HIS A 377 -14.83 18.85 -11.66
N SER A 378 -14.68 19.99 -10.98
CA SER A 378 -15.80 20.87 -10.61
C SER A 378 -16.55 21.38 -11.84
N LEU A 379 -15.85 21.76 -12.92
CA LEU A 379 -16.48 22.23 -14.16
C LEU A 379 -17.31 21.11 -14.81
N VAL A 380 -16.79 19.88 -14.84
CA VAL A 380 -17.52 18.72 -15.39
C VAL A 380 -18.78 18.40 -14.59
N ILE A 381 -18.74 18.55 -13.26
CA ILE A 381 -19.92 18.33 -12.41
C ILE A 381 -20.96 19.43 -12.66
N THR A 382 -20.55 20.69 -12.59
CA THR A 382 -21.48 21.84 -12.50
C THR A 382 -22.06 22.25 -13.86
N LEU A 383 -21.30 22.13 -14.96
CA LEU A 383 -21.74 22.61 -16.26
C LEU A 383 -22.69 21.64 -16.97
N ASN A 384 -23.71 22.22 -17.60
CA ASN A 384 -24.67 21.56 -18.47
C ASN A 384 -24.58 22.20 -19.86
N GLY A 385 -23.61 21.75 -20.66
CA GLY A 385 -23.35 22.27 -21.99
C GLY A 385 -22.11 21.62 -22.61
N PRO A 386 -21.89 21.75 -23.93
CA PRO A 386 -20.77 21.09 -24.60
C PRO A 386 -19.45 21.86 -24.52
N LEU A 387 -19.47 23.15 -24.16
CA LEU A 387 -18.28 24.01 -24.19
C LEU A 387 -18.03 24.73 -22.86
N ILE A 388 -16.77 24.70 -22.43
CA ILE A 388 -16.23 25.41 -21.28
C ILE A 388 -15.58 26.71 -21.77
N SER A 389 -16.14 27.82 -21.33
CA SER A 389 -15.81 29.18 -21.73
C SER A 389 -15.16 29.96 -20.59
N PRO A 390 -14.51 31.12 -20.85
CA PRO A 390 -13.84 31.90 -19.82
C PRO A 390 -14.73 32.31 -18.63
N ARG A 391 -16.03 32.52 -18.84
CA ARG A 391 -17.01 32.86 -17.79
C ARG A 391 -17.26 31.74 -16.79
N ASP A 392 -16.95 30.50 -17.17
CA ASP A 392 -17.13 29.32 -16.32
C ASP A 392 -15.94 29.16 -15.36
N LEU A 393 -14.82 29.84 -15.63
CA LEU A 393 -13.65 29.85 -14.75
C LEU A 393 -13.87 30.78 -13.54
N PRO A 394 -13.23 30.47 -12.39
CA PRO A 394 -13.16 31.36 -11.24
C PRO A 394 -12.64 32.75 -11.63
N ALA A 395 -13.13 33.79 -10.94
CA ALA A 395 -12.77 35.19 -11.22
C ALA A 395 -11.25 35.45 -11.14
N GLN A 396 -10.55 34.70 -10.29
CA GLN A 396 -9.10 34.74 -10.13
C GLN A 396 -8.33 34.28 -11.38
N ILE A 397 -8.97 33.48 -12.24
CA ILE A 397 -8.38 32.93 -13.46
C ILE A 397 -8.89 33.69 -14.69
N SER A 398 -10.19 33.99 -14.73
CA SER A 398 -10.79 34.71 -15.87
C SER A 398 -10.43 36.20 -15.88
N GLY A 399 -10.03 36.79 -14.74
CA GLY A 399 -9.78 38.22 -14.62
C GLY A 399 -11.03 39.10 -14.78
N VAL A 400 -12.20 38.49 -14.97
CA VAL A 400 -13.47 39.18 -15.18
C VAL A 400 -14.24 39.19 -13.87
N ASN A 401 -14.40 40.39 -13.30
CA ASN A 401 -15.36 40.61 -12.23
C ASN A 401 -16.78 40.55 -12.83
N ARG A 402 -17.68 39.72 -12.29
CA ARG A 402 -19.02 39.46 -12.87
C ARG A 402 -19.89 40.72 -13.01
N ASP A 403 -19.52 41.81 -12.35
CA ASP A 403 -20.25 43.08 -12.35
C ASP A 403 -20.09 43.94 -13.62
N ILE A 404 -19.24 43.55 -14.59
CA ILE A 404 -19.00 44.31 -15.85
C ILE A 404 -19.91 43.81 -17.01
N SER A 405 -20.83 42.89 -16.72
CA SER A 405 -21.66 42.20 -17.73
C SER A 405 -22.67 43.11 -18.44
N SER A 406 -23.09 44.24 -17.88
CA SER A 406 -24.08 45.12 -18.51
C SER A 406 -23.52 46.06 -19.59
N TYR A 407 -22.27 46.51 -19.46
CA TYR A 407 -21.65 47.43 -20.43
C TYR A 407 -21.11 46.73 -21.69
N SER A 408 -20.82 45.43 -21.60
CA SER A 408 -20.15 44.68 -22.67
C SER A 408 -21.10 44.17 -23.76
N GLU A 409 -22.37 43.88 -23.43
CA GLU A 409 -23.36 43.41 -24.39
C GLU A 409 -23.81 44.49 -25.38
N GLU A 410 -24.00 45.75 -24.94
CA GLU A 410 -24.33 46.88 -25.83
C GLU A 410 -23.20 47.21 -26.80
N ILE A 411 -21.94 47.13 -26.34
CA ILE A 411 -20.75 47.41 -27.15
C ILE A 411 -20.53 46.34 -28.23
N LEU A 412 -20.74 45.06 -27.88
CA LEU A 412 -20.61 43.94 -28.83
C LEU A 412 -21.74 43.91 -29.86
N ALA A 413 -22.95 44.34 -29.49
CA ALA A 413 -24.08 44.47 -30.42
C ALA A 413 -23.85 45.53 -31.51
N ALA A 414 -23.02 46.55 -31.24
CA ALA A 414 -22.81 47.68 -32.14
C ALA A 414 -21.94 47.37 -33.38
N ARG A 415 -21.25 46.22 -33.46
CA ARG A 415 -20.36 45.83 -34.59
C ARG A 415 -19.38 46.94 -35.03
N ARG A 416 -18.84 47.70 -34.08
CA ARG A 416 -17.88 48.78 -34.36
C ARG A 416 -16.42 48.31 -34.26
N PRO A 417 -15.47 48.94 -34.96
CA PRO A 417 -14.05 48.62 -34.83
C PRO A 417 -13.57 48.86 -33.39
N LEU A 418 -12.73 47.96 -32.85
CA LEU A 418 -12.18 48.06 -31.48
C LEU A 418 -11.51 49.43 -31.22
N LYS A 419 -10.89 50.02 -32.24
CA LYS A 419 -10.25 51.34 -32.15
C LYS A 419 -11.22 52.45 -31.77
N GLU A 420 -12.45 52.42 -32.29
CA GLU A 420 -13.48 53.42 -31.97
C GLU A 420 -14.04 53.23 -30.57
N ILE A 421 -14.31 51.97 -30.20
CA ILE A 421 -14.79 51.61 -28.86
C ILE A 421 -13.79 52.04 -27.79
N MET A 422 -12.50 51.77 -28.00
CA MET A 422 -11.44 52.20 -27.09
C MET A 422 -11.31 53.72 -27.03
N ALA A 423 -11.43 54.43 -28.17
CA ALA A 423 -11.36 55.88 -28.19
C ALA A 423 -12.54 56.53 -27.42
N GLU A 424 -13.74 55.97 -27.51
CA GLU A 424 -14.91 56.44 -26.76
C GLU A 424 -14.79 56.15 -25.27
N MET A 425 -14.37 54.94 -24.89
CA MET A 425 -14.13 54.60 -23.49
C MET A 425 -13.03 55.47 -22.87
N GLU A 426 -11.91 55.68 -23.58
CA GLU A 426 -10.85 56.59 -23.15
C GLU A 426 -11.39 58.02 -22.98
N ARG A 427 -12.22 58.49 -23.90
CA ARG A 427 -12.83 59.83 -23.83
C ARG A 427 -13.75 59.96 -22.62
N ASP A 428 -14.66 59.02 -22.42
CA ASP A 428 -15.61 59.04 -21.30
C ASP A 428 -14.90 58.89 -19.95
N PHE A 429 -13.85 58.08 -19.89
CA PHE A 429 -13.02 57.96 -18.70
C PHE A 429 -12.26 59.26 -18.38
N LEU A 430 -11.67 59.90 -19.39
CA LEU A 430 -11.00 61.20 -19.22
C LEU A 430 -11.99 62.30 -18.79
N LEU A 431 -13.23 62.30 -19.31
CA LEU A 431 -14.28 63.24 -18.91
C LEU A 431 -14.68 63.03 -17.44
N LYS A 432 -14.94 61.79 -17.02
CA LYS A 432 -15.24 61.47 -15.61
C LYS A 432 -14.09 61.85 -14.67
N ALA A 433 -12.85 61.63 -15.09
CA ALA A 433 -11.67 62.05 -14.32
C ALA A 433 -11.57 63.57 -14.21
N ILE A 434 -11.89 64.32 -15.28
CA ILE A 434 -11.93 65.79 -15.26
C ILE A 434 -13.06 66.30 -14.36
N GLU A 435 -14.23 65.68 -14.38
CA GLU A 435 -15.36 66.00 -13.49
C GLU A 435 -14.99 65.76 -12.02
N ALA A 436 -14.34 64.64 -11.70
CA ALA A 436 -13.95 64.29 -10.33
C ALA A 436 -12.82 65.16 -9.77
N HIS A 437 -11.85 65.55 -10.61
CA HIS A 437 -10.65 66.28 -10.17
C HIS A 437 -10.64 67.78 -10.51
N GLY A 438 -11.64 68.25 -11.27
CA GLY A 438 -11.93 69.66 -11.54
C GLY A 438 -10.92 70.40 -12.42
N SER A 439 -9.84 69.75 -12.89
CA SER A 439 -8.83 70.38 -13.76
C SER A 439 -8.11 69.37 -14.64
N VAL A 440 -7.99 69.70 -15.93
CA VAL A 440 -7.25 68.91 -16.93
C VAL A 440 -5.78 68.74 -16.56
N GLN A 441 -5.19 69.72 -15.86
CA GLN A 441 -3.78 69.66 -15.47
C GLN A 441 -3.53 68.65 -14.35
N LYS A 442 -4.45 68.57 -13.38
CA LYS A 442 -4.38 67.55 -12.31
C LYS A 442 -4.56 66.14 -12.87
N VAL A 443 -5.45 65.97 -13.85
CA VAL A 443 -5.68 64.68 -14.53
C VAL A 443 -4.48 64.28 -15.39
N ALA A 444 -3.82 65.24 -16.05
CA ALA A 444 -2.58 65.02 -16.80
C ALA A 444 -1.44 64.53 -15.91
N GLU A 445 -1.26 65.15 -14.74
CA GLU A 445 -0.28 64.73 -13.73
C GLU A 445 -0.62 63.36 -13.15
N LEU A 446 -1.89 63.12 -12.80
CA LEU A 446 -2.37 61.85 -12.24
C LEU A 446 -2.12 60.67 -13.19
N PHE A 447 -2.41 60.85 -14.48
CA PHE A 447 -2.24 59.82 -15.50
C PHE A 447 -0.88 59.84 -16.19
N GLN A 448 0.05 60.68 -15.73
CA GLN A 448 1.41 60.82 -16.27
C GLN A 448 1.45 61.03 -17.80
N VAL A 449 0.52 61.82 -18.31
CA VAL A 449 0.42 62.15 -19.74
C VAL A 449 0.44 63.65 -19.96
N ASN A 450 1.00 64.09 -21.08
CA ASN A 450 0.98 65.50 -21.43
C ASN A 450 -0.46 66.01 -21.60
N ARG A 451 -0.69 67.26 -21.19
CA ARG A 451 -1.98 67.96 -21.38
C ARG A 451 -2.46 67.94 -22.83
N SER A 452 -1.54 68.03 -23.80
CA SER A 452 -1.82 67.94 -25.23
C SER A 452 -2.35 66.56 -25.65
N THR A 453 -1.90 65.48 -25.01
CA THR A 453 -2.38 64.11 -25.26
C THR A 453 -3.82 63.92 -24.79
N ILE A 454 -4.17 64.46 -23.61
CA ILE A 454 -5.55 64.44 -23.11
C ILE A 454 -6.46 65.23 -24.04
N PHE A 455 -6.04 66.43 -24.45
CA PHE A 455 -6.84 67.27 -25.35
C PHE A 455 -7.07 66.61 -26.71
N ARG A 456 -6.03 65.96 -27.27
CA ARG A 456 -6.13 65.20 -28.52
C ARG A 456 -7.10 64.02 -28.39
N LYS A 457 -7.04 63.25 -27.30
CA LYS A 457 -7.94 62.11 -27.05
C LYS A 457 -9.40 62.56 -26.84
N LEU A 458 -9.63 63.73 -26.21
CA LEU A 458 -10.97 64.32 -26.09
C LEU A 458 -11.54 64.80 -27.43
N GLN A 459 -10.70 65.31 -28.34
CA GLN A 459 -11.14 65.77 -29.67
C GLN A 459 -11.28 64.67 -30.72
N SER A 460 -10.55 63.56 -30.57
CA SER A 460 -10.54 62.46 -31.56
C SER A 460 -11.90 61.74 -31.68
N GLY A 461 -12.82 61.93 -30.73
CA GLY A 461 -14.19 61.41 -30.80
C GLY A 461 -15.22 62.35 -31.46
N ARG A 462 -14.81 63.51 -31.99
CA ARG A 462 -15.70 64.47 -32.68
C ARG A 462 -15.67 64.39 -34.21
N GLN A 463 -14.80 63.56 -34.78
CA GLN A 463 -14.73 63.31 -36.22
C GLN A 463 -15.02 61.82 -36.47
N ALA A 464 -16.31 61.48 -36.43
CA ALA A 464 -16.87 60.29 -37.05
C ALA A 464 -18.24 60.68 -37.60
#